data_AF-A0A349PLR5-F1
#
_entry.id   AF-A0A349PLR5-F1
#
_cell.length_a   1.000
_cell.length_b   1.000
_cell.length_c   1.000
_cell.angle_alpha   90.00
_cell.angle_beta   90.00
_cell.angle_gamma   90.00
#
_symmetry.space_group_name_H-M   'P 1'
#
loop_
_entity.id
_entity.type
_entity.pdbx_description
1 polymer ?
#
loop_
_entity_poly.entity_id
_entity_poly.type
_entity_poly.pdbx_seq_one_letter_code
_entity_poly.pdbx_strand_id
1 'polypeptide(L)'
;MTDYFSFLSQHNRFGLQKMRVKDMPDIFIAEPCGVYKGMFIEMKRDEHNKTIYKKNGELKAEYKDQFEMHEKLIKKGYFCSFAFGCVHAITITENYLKSK
;
A
#
# COMPACT_ATOMS: atom_id res chain seq x y z
N MET A 1 -12.39 -38.42 1.66
CA MET A 1 -12.12 -37.21 2.45
C MET A 1 -11.79 -36.11 1.46
N THR A 2 -12.79 -35.33 1.06
CA THR A 2 -12.62 -34.30 0.02
C THR A 2 -11.81 -33.15 0.62
N ASP A 3 -10.67 -32.85 0.02
CA ASP A 3 -9.78 -31.79 0.44
C ASP A 3 -10.49 -30.43 0.32
N TYR A 4 -10.36 -29.60 1.37
CA TYR A 4 -10.94 -28.27 1.44
C TYR A 4 -10.51 -27.39 0.25
N PHE A 5 -9.27 -27.50 -0.23
CA PHE A 5 -8.77 -26.79 -1.43
C PHE A 5 -9.55 -27.16 -2.69
N SER A 6 -9.89 -28.44 -2.87
CA SER A 6 -10.73 -28.91 -3.99
C SER A 6 -12.16 -28.32 -3.93
N PHE A 7 -12.71 -28.10 -2.73
CA PHE A 7 -14.01 -27.42 -2.56
C PHE A 7 -13.95 -25.91 -2.86
N LEU A 8 -12.83 -25.24 -2.58
CA LEU A 8 -12.69 -23.80 -2.89
C LEU A 8 -12.49 -23.54 -4.38
N SER A 9 -11.92 -24.51 -5.10
CA SER A 9 -11.65 -24.45 -6.54
C SER A 9 -12.93 -24.53 -7.39
N GLN A 10 -13.91 -25.35 -6.98
CA GLN A 10 -15.13 -25.61 -7.75
C GLN A 10 -16.23 -24.56 -7.58
N HIS A 11 -16.11 -23.68 -6.59
CA HIS A 11 -17.06 -22.59 -6.38
C HIS A 11 -16.31 -21.29 -6.59
N ASN A 12 -16.63 -20.60 -7.69
CA ASN A 12 -16.24 -19.21 -7.94
C ASN A 12 -16.47 -18.37 -6.67
N ARG A 13 -15.44 -18.23 -5.84
CA ARG A 13 -15.52 -17.53 -4.56
C ARG A 13 -15.47 -16.04 -4.82
N PHE A 14 -16.69 -15.51 -4.95
CA PHE A 14 -17.08 -14.11 -4.80
C PHE A 14 -16.57 -13.14 -5.89
N GLY A 15 -17.50 -12.39 -6.47
CA GLY A 15 -17.26 -11.25 -7.36
C GLY A 15 -16.56 -10.05 -6.69
N LEU A 16 -15.64 -10.30 -5.75
CA LEU A 16 -14.81 -9.31 -5.05
C LEU A 16 -13.86 -8.56 -6.01
N GLN A 17 -13.48 -9.15 -7.15
CA GLN A 17 -12.66 -8.46 -8.15
C GLN A 17 -13.31 -7.15 -8.64
N LYS A 18 -14.65 -7.07 -8.68
CA LYS A 18 -15.36 -5.85 -9.11
C LYS A 18 -15.35 -4.71 -8.08
N MET A 19 -14.97 -4.97 -6.82
CA MET A 19 -14.97 -3.96 -5.74
C MET A 19 -13.57 -3.48 -5.35
N ARG A 20 -12.51 -4.09 -5.89
CA ARG A 20 -11.14 -3.66 -5.60
C ARG A 20 -10.80 -2.42 -6.43
N VAL A 21 -10.40 -1.35 -5.74
CA VAL A 21 -9.73 -0.23 -6.40
C VAL A 21 -8.30 -0.68 -6.75
N LYS A 22 -7.94 -0.58 -8.02
CA LYS A 22 -6.60 -0.91 -8.51
C LYS A 22 -5.57 -0.03 -7.78
N ASP A 23 -4.45 -0.64 -7.38
CA ASP A 23 -3.31 0.05 -6.74
C ASP A 23 -3.65 0.79 -5.42
N MET A 24 -4.73 0.36 -4.74
CA MET A 24 -5.02 0.80 -3.38
C MET A 24 -3.92 0.32 -2.42
N PRO A 25 -3.36 1.20 -1.57
CA PRO A 25 -2.33 0.82 -0.60
C PRO A 25 -2.76 -0.28 0.38
N ASP A 26 -1.79 -1.08 0.82
CA ASP A 26 -2.02 -2.26 1.67
C ASP A 26 -2.61 -1.93 3.06
N ILE A 27 -2.18 -0.82 3.65
CA ILE A 27 -2.56 -0.43 5.03
C ILE A 27 -3.20 0.95 5.00
N PHE A 28 -4.30 1.07 5.73
CA PHE A 28 -4.93 2.35 6.05
C PHE A 28 -5.01 2.54 7.57
N ILE A 29 -4.50 3.66 8.05
CA ILE A 29 -4.59 4.10 9.44
C ILE A 29 -5.58 5.27 9.49
N ALA A 30 -6.74 5.02 10.08
CA ALA A 30 -7.84 5.97 10.19
C ALA A 30 -7.69 6.96 11.36
N GLU A 31 -6.46 7.36 11.67
CA GLU A 31 -6.16 8.35 12.70
C GLU A 31 -5.66 9.63 12.03
N PRO A 32 -6.38 10.76 12.10
CA PRO A 32 -5.87 12.04 11.61
C PRO A 32 -4.71 12.51 12.48
N CYS A 33 -3.72 13.13 11.86
CA CYS A 33 -2.55 13.64 12.58
C CYS A 33 -2.00 14.89 11.89
N GLY A 34 -1.80 15.96 12.68
CA GLY A 34 -1.46 17.29 12.17
C GLY A 34 -2.44 17.75 11.09
N VAL A 35 -1.93 17.96 9.87
CA VAL A 35 -2.72 18.41 8.71
C VAL A 35 -3.33 17.27 7.89
N TYR A 36 -3.01 16.02 8.22
CA TYR A 36 -3.42 14.86 7.45
C TYR A 36 -4.69 14.22 8.01
N LYS A 37 -5.58 13.79 7.11
CA LYS A 37 -6.87 13.15 7.42
C LYS A 37 -6.75 11.67 7.82
N GLY A 38 -5.55 11.12 7.78
CA GLY A 38 -5.26 9.70 7.90
C GLY A 38 -4.00 9.34 7.11
N MET A 39 -3.59 8.08 7.22
CA MET A 39 -2.35 7.59 6.62
C MET A 39 -2.58 6.31 5.81
N PHE A 40 -1.98 6.25 4.62
CA PHE A 40 -1.89 5.05 3.79
C PHE A 40 -0.44 4.58 3.67
N ILE A 41 -0.22 3.27 3.70
CA ILE A 41 1.09 2.65 3.49
C ILE A 41 0.98 1.56 2.42
N GLU A 42 1.81 1.68 1.39
CA GLU A 42 2.04 0.65 0.39
C GLU A 42 3.31 -0.14 0.77
N MET A 43 3.15 -1.44 1.04
CA MET A 43 4.22 -2.29 1.52
C MET A 43 5.07 -2.83 0.37
N LYS A 44 6.38 -2.80 0.57
CA LYS A 44 7.39 -3.42 -0.29
C LYS A 44 8.27 -4.30 0.58
N ARG A 45 8.83 -5.37 0.01
CA ARG A 45 9.83 -6.19 0.73
C ARG A 45 11.11 -5.36 0.94
N ASP A 46 11.85 -5.63 2.02
CA ASP A 46 13.05 -4.86 2.41
C ASP A 46 14.08 -4.73 1.29
N GLU A 47 14.31 -5.80 0.53
CA GLU A 47 15.24 -5.83 -0.59
C GLU A 47 14.87 -4.88 -1.74
N HIS A 48 13.62 -4.42 -1.80
CA HIS A 48 13.12 -3.56 -2.87
C HIS A 48 13.42 -2.07 -2.69
N ASN A 49 13.98 -1.63 -1.56
CA ASN A 49 14.26 -0.21 -1.30
C ASN A 49 15.11 0.44 -2.40
N LYS A 50 16.04 -0.31 -2.99
CA LYS A 50 16.91 0.14 -4.10
C LYS A 50 16.30 -0.06 -5.49
N THR A 51 15.08 -0.59 -5.57
CA THR A 51 14.54 -1.16 -6.81
C THR A 51 13.30 -0.48 -7.34
N ILE A 52 12.63 0.41 -6.59
CA ILE A 52 11.48 1.14 -7.15
C ILE A 52 11.91 2.23 -8.14
N TYR A 53 13.14 2.71 -7.98
CA TYR A 53 13.81 3.58 -8.92
C TYR A 53 14.80 2.77 -9.77
N LYS A 54 14.96 3.20 -11.02
CA LYS A 54 16.07 2.82 -11.89
C LYS A 54 17.37 3.44 -11.34
N LYS A 55 18.52 2.97 -11.83
CA LYS A 55 19.83 3.54 -11.48
C LYS A 55 19.97 5.03 -11.80
N ASN A 56 19.19 5.53 -12.76
CA ASN A 56 19.13 6.94 -13.14
C ASN A 56 18.16 7.77 -12.27
N GLY A 57 17.53 7.17 -11.24
CA GLY A 57 16.59 7.85 -10.36
C GLY A 57 15.14 7.91 -10.86
N GLU A 58 14.85 7.47 -12.09
CA GLU A 58 13.47 7.42 -12.59
C GLU A 58 12.68 6.29 -11.92
N LEU A 59 11.39 6.51 -11.65
CA LEU A 59 10.50 5.45 -11.20
C LEU A 59 10.40 4.35 -12.26
N LYS A 60 10.43 3.08 -11.85
CA LYS A 60 10.19 1.98 -12.79
C LYS A 60 8.71 1.92 -13.20
N ALA A 61 8.48 1.47 -14.44
CA ALA A 61 7.16 1.51 -15.07
C ALA A 61 6.10 0.71 -14.28
N GLU A 62 6.48 -0.40 -13.65
CA GLU A 62 5.58 -1.24 -12.86
C GLU A 62 5.02 -0.56 -11.60
N TYR A 63 5.63 0.54 -11.13
CA TYR A 63 5.16 1.29 -9.96
C TYR A 63 4.41 2.57 -10.33
N LYS A 64 4.23 2.86 -11.63
CA LYS A 64 3.62 4.11 -12.09
C LYS A 64 2.19 4.29 -11.55
N ASP A 65 1.35 3.27 -11.68
CA ASP A 65 -0.06 3.37 -11.26
C ASP A 65 -0.20 3.51 -9.73
N GLN A 66 0.69 2.86 -8.97
CA GLN A 66 0.78 3.01 -7.51
C GLN A 66 1.19 4.43 -7.13
N PHE A 67 2.16 5.00 -7.83
CA PHE A 67 2.58 6.38 -7.63
C PHE A 67 1.45 7.37 -7.94
N GLU A 68 0.71 7.17 -9.02
CA GLU A 68 -0.47 7.99 -9.34
C GLU A 68 -1.57 7.87 -8.27
N MET A 69 -1.75 6.69 -7.66
CA MET A 69 -2.67 6.55 -6.52
C MET A 69 -2.19 7.34 -5.31
N HIS A 70 -0.89 7.28 -4.99
CA HIS A 70 -0.31 8.07 -3.89
C HIS A 70 -0.55 9.56 -4.10
N GLU A 71 -0.29 10.08 -5.30
CA GLU A 71 -0.56 11.49 -5.61
C GLU A 71 -2.02 11.87 -5.39
N LYS A 72 -2.97 11.00 -5.78
CA LYS A 72 -4.41 11.23 -5.56
C LYS A 72 -4.74 11.29 -4.07
N LEU A 73 -4.16 10.41 -3.26
CA LEU A 73 -4.38 10.38 -1.80
C LEU A 73 -3.77 11.61 -1.13
N ILE A 74 -2.57 12.01 -1.52
CA ILE A 74 -1.89 13.22 -1.04
C ILE A 74 -2.71 14.46 -1.38
N LYS A 75 -3.18 14.59 -2.64
CA LYS A 75 -4.05 15.71 -3.06
C LYS A 75 -5.37 15.76 -2.27
N LYS A 76 -5.86 14.64 -1.74
CA LYS A 76 -7.04 14.57 -0.88
C LYS A 76 -6.76 14.94 0.59
N GLY A 77 -5.49 15.10 0.96
CA GLY A 77 -5.05 15.46 2.31
C GLY A 77 -4.72 14.26 3.20
N TYR A 78 -4.41 13.09 2.62
CA TYR A 78 -3.89 11.95 3.37
C TYR A 78 -2.36 11.93 3.32
N PHE A 79 -1.73 11.44 4.39
CA PHE A 79 -0.35 11.02 4.32
C PHE A 79 -0.29 9.68 3.56
N CYS A 80 0.62 9.54 2.60
CA CYS A 80 0.74 8.31 1.82
C CYS A 80 2.22 8.03 1.52
N SER A 81 2.71 6.84 1.84
CA SER A 81 4.12 6.49 1.65
C SER A 81 4.32 5.03 1.28
N PHE A 82 5.43 4.74 0.60
CA PHE A 82 5.95 3.38 0.49
C PHE A 82 6.68 3.02 1.79
N ALA A 83 6.47 1.80 2.28
CA ALA A 83 7.27 1.22 3.36
C ALA A 83 8.03 -0.01 2.84
N PHE A 84 9.31 -0.12 3.21
CA PHE A 84 10.18 -1.22 2.81
C PHE A 84 10.45 -2.09 4.03
N GLY A 85 9.76 -3.23 4.08
CA GLY A 85 9.70 -4.12 5.22
C GLY A 85 9.06 -3.52 6.47
N CYS A 86 8.97 -4.37 7.49
CA CYS A 86 8.20 -4.06 8.70
C CYS A 86 8.84 -2.94 9.52
N VAL A 87 10.16 -2.93 9.65
CA VAL A 87 10.87 -1.93 10.46
C VAL A 87 10.64 -0.53 9.90
N HIS A 88 10.72 -0.35 8.58
CA HIS A 88 10.45 0.94 7.96
C HIS A 88 8.98 1.34 8.13
N ALA A 89 8.04 0.41 7.95
CA ALA A 89 6.61 0.68 8.14
C ALA A 89 6.30 1.17 9.56
N ILE A 90 6.90 0.54 10.57
CA ILE A 90 6.78 0.94 11.98
C ILE A 90 7.34 2.35 12.17
N THR A 91 8.56 2.63 11.68
CA THR A 91 9.18 3.94 11.81
C THR A 91 8.35 5.05 11.17
N ILE A 92 7.83 4.85 9.95
CA ILE A 92 6.97 5.85 9.29
C ILE A 92 5.68 6.06 10.12
N THR A 93 5.08 4.97 10.59
CA THR A 93 3.85 5.04 11.40
C THR A 93 4.07 5.76 12.72
N GLU A 94 5.16 5.47 13.42
CA GLU A 94 5.51 6.16 14.67
C GLU A 94 5.75 7.66 14.43
N ASN A 95 6.50 8.01 13.38
CA ASN A 95 6.76 9.41 13.05
C ASN A 95 5.46 10.15 12.72
N TYR A 96 4.56 9.50 11.97
CA TYR A 96 3.23 10.03 11.69
C TYR A 96 2.47 10.27 13.00
N LEU A 97 2.35 9.26 13.88
CA LEU A 97 1.57 9.36 15.11
C LEU A 97 2.19 10.26 16.19
N LYS A 98 3.50 10.51 16.16
CA LYS A 98 4.20 11.46 17.05
C LYS A 98 4.01 12.92 16.64
N SER A 99 3.49 13.19 15.43
CA SER A 99 3.21 14.55 14.95
C SER A 99 1.86 15.12 15.42
N LYS A 100 1.23 14.46 16.42
CA LYS A 100 0.11 14.99 17.19
C LYS A 100 0.56 16.16 18.07
#